data_AF-A0A9W7PS01-F1
#
_entry.id   AF-A0A9W7PS01-F1
#
_cell.length_a   1.000
_cell.length_b   1.000
_cell.length_c   1.000
_cell.angle_alpha   90.00
_cell.angle_beta   90.00
_cell.angle_gamma   90.00
#
_symmetry.space_group_name_H-M   'P 1'
#
loop_
_entity.id
_entity.type
_entity.pdbx_description
1 polymer ?
#
loop_
_entity_poly.entity_id
_entity_poly.type
_entity_poly.pdbx_seq_one_letter_code
_entity_poly.pdbx_strand_id
1 'polypeptide(L)'
;MEKERKTFSFGLRTQLMLFTTVLAFITYSTSIFFIYVIYDYFQSYVSQTVYNIIVMLLGVVWSGILAYGAAVFLIKPLRKLEEAARKAAEGDIREDVPLPKTDDEIKSLSVAFNMMLGNLRGMVKNIDTTFSYTNNQVQQIRKQTGEATRQAQGVSETLAEISSGAEQSAASIQAIVSAVDTTTSIASEVEEKAKQSDTLSSEMVQALGHSTRVFTSLIQGIQTLAKENEDSMQNVQKLEERMKQVEHIVSVVSAIASQTNLLALNASIEAARAGEHGRGFAVVAEEVRKLADESDHSARNISQLLRNMQDEVQQVAMKMTEQVKIAKEEAKRGEATELILKEMSSSVMEVADATQQISSYMNEQVSHIHQTGAQTKAVAAIAEETSAGSQEVARVTLQQSKNMIVIDQLLKDLEKQATDLKQTIERFSM
;
A
#
# COMPACT_ATOMS: atom_id res chain seq x y z
N MET A 1 -76.64 -7.27 5.95
CA MET A 1 -77.79 -7.59 5.09
C MET A 1 -78.84 -8.29 5.95
N GLU A 2 -79.86 -7.53 6.30
CA GLU A 2 -81.02 -7.93 7.08
C GLU A 2 -81.88 -8.86 6.20
N LYS A 3 -81.74 -10.17 6.36
CA LYS A 3 -82.58 -11.14 5.64
C LYS A 3 -83.90 -11.25 6.40
N GLU A 4 -84.95 -10.70 5.79
CA GLU A 4 -86.35 -10.90 6.14
C GLU A 4 -86.59 -12.35 6.58
N ARG A 5 -87.15 -12.53 7.79
CA ARG A 5 -87.71 -13.83 8.20
C ARG A 5 -88.79 -14.18 7.19
N LYS A 6 -88.52 -15.11 6.27
CA LYS A 6 -89.54 -15.68 5.39
C LYS A 6 -90.64 -16.28 6.26
N THR A 7 -91.80 -15.64 6.29
CA THR A 7 -93.01 -16.20 6.90
C THR A 7 -93.62 -17.17 5.89
N PHE A 8 -93.47 -18.47 6.14
CA PHE A 8 -94.07 -19.49 5.28
C PHE A 8 -95.58 -19.51 5.51
N SER A 9 -96.37 -19.28 4.46
CA SER A 9 -97.84 -19.37 4.52
C SER A 9 -98.33 -20.79 4.85
N PHE A 10 -97.50 -21.80 4.54
CA PHE A 10 -97.74 -23.22 4.81
C PHE A 10 -96.59 -23.85 5.61
N GLY A 11 -96.18 -23.18 6.69
CA GLY A 11 -95.10 -23.65 7.57
C GLY A 11 -95.42 -24.94 8.34
N LEU A 12 -94.41 -25.56 8.94
CA LEU A 12 -94.48 -26.81 9.68
C LEU A 12 -95.58 -26.79 10.75
N ARG A 13 -95.77 -25.65 11.43
CA ARG A 13 -96.83 -25.45 12.42
C ARG A 13 -98.22 -25.49 11.77
N THR A 14 -98.38 -24.84 10.62
CA THR A 14 -99.63 -24.84 9.84
C THR A 14 -99.90 -26.22 9.25
N GLN A 15 -98.86 -26.92 8.78
CA GLN A 15 -98.95 -28.30 8.30
C GLN A 15 -99.35 -29.27 9.40
N LEU A 16 -98.74 -29.17 10.59
CA LEU A 16 -99.12 -29.96 11.76
C LEU A 16 -100.56 -29.68 12.18
N MET A 17 -100.96 -28.41 12.24
CA MET A 17 -102.33 -28.01 12.58
C MET A 17 -103.34 -28.52 11.54
N LEU A 18 -103.04 -28.38 10.25
CA LEU A 18 -103.91 -28.83 9.18
C LEU A 18 -103.98 -30.36 9.14
N PHE A 19 -102.86 -31.04 9.37
CA PHE A 19 -102.81 -32.49 9.48
C PHE A 19 -103.63 -33.00 10.67
N THR A 20 -103.49 -32.43 11.86
CA THR A 20 -104.28 -32.85 13.04
C THR A 20 -105.76 -32.53 12.87
N THR A 21 -106.10 -31.41 12.21
CA THR A 21 -107.49 -31.03 11.91
C THR A 21 -108.12 -31.96 10.88
N VAL A 22 -107.42 -32.26 9.77
CA VAL A 22 -107.87 -33.23 8.75
C VAL A 22 -107.97 -34.63 9.33
N LEU A 23 -107.01 -35.03 10.17
CA LEU A 23 -107.04 -36.30 10.89
C LEU A 23 -108.29 -36.40 11.76
N ALA A 24 -108.53 -35.41 12.62
CA ALA A 24 -109.72 -35.36 13.47
C ALA A 24 -111.02 -35.36 12.64
N PHE A 25 -111.07 -34.59 11.56
CA PHE A 25 -112.24 -34.55 10.68
C PHE A 25 -112.52 -35.90 10.03
N ILE A 26 -111.50 -36.58 9.49
CA ILE A 26 -111.64 -37.91 8.89
C ILE A 26 -112.05 -38.94 9.94
N THR A 27 -111.43 -38.93 11.12
CA THR A 27 -111.68 -39.95 12.16
C THR A 27 -113.05 -39.79 12.80
N TYR A 28 -113.50 -38.56 13.08
CA TYR A 28 -114.85 -38.32 13.59
C TYR A 28 -115.91 -38.56 12.50
N SER A 29 -115.69 -38.13 11.25
CA SER A 29 -116.66 -38.36 10.16
C SER A 29 -116.82 -39.84 9.84
N THR A 30 -115.72 -40.61 9.82
CA THR A 30 -115.79 -42.07 9.64
C THR A 30 -116.44 -42.75 10.84
N SER A 31 -116.12 -42.34 12.07
CA SER A 31 -116.77 -42.90 13.26
C SER A 31 -118.28 -42.64 13.26
N ILE A 32 -118.72 -41.43 12.92
CA ILE A 32 -120.14 -41.07 12.79
C ILE A 32 -120.81 -41.92 11.71
N PHE A 33 -120.18 -42.07 10.54
CA PHE A 33 -120.73 -42.88 9.44
C PHE A 33 -120.91 -44.35 9.84
N PHE A 34 -119.90 -44.97 10.48
CA PHE A 34 -120.00 -46.36 10.92
C PHE A 34 -121.06 -46.53 12.03
N ILE A 35 -121.11 -45.62 13.01
CA ILE A 35 -122.07 -45.70 14.12
C ILE A 35 -123.51 -45.48 13.68
N TYR A 36 -123.78 -44.51 12.80
CA TYR A 36 -125.15 -44.11 12.47
C TYR A 36 -125.69 -44.69 11.15
N VAL A 37 -124.83 -45.10 10.21
CA VAL A 37 -125.27 -45.59 8.89
C VAL A 37 -125.06 -47.09 8.74
N ILE A 38 -123.94 -47.63 9.22
CA ILE A 38 -123.59 -49.04 9.03
C ILE A 38 -124.15 -49.94 10.15
N TYR A 39 -124.43 -49.38 11.33
CA TYR A 39 -124.90 -50.17 12.48
C TYR A 39 -126.17 -50.97 12.19
N ASP A 40 -127.12 -50.42 11.43
CA ASP A 40 -128.38 -51.09 11.06
C ASP A 40 -128.16 -52.44 10.36
N TYR A 41 -127.03 -52.63 9.66
CA TYR A 41 -126.69 -53.90 9.00
C TYR A 41 -126.08 -54.96 9.94
N PHE A 42 -125.59 -54.56 11.11
CA PHE A 42 -124.90 -55.44 12.08
C PHE A 42 -125.71 -55.70 13.36
N GLN A 43 -126.89 -55.09 13.47
CA GLN A 43 -127.73 -55.14 14.65
C GLN A 43 -128.16 -56.56 15.06
N SER A 44 -128.22 -57.52 14.12
CA SER A 44 -128.55 -58.92 14.38
C SER A 44 -127.40 -59.76 14.96
N TYR A 45 -126.16 -59.27 14.92
CA TYR A 45 -124.96 -60.05 15.29
C TYR A 45 -124.25 -59.53 16.55
N VAL A 46 -124.39 -58.23 16.88
CA VAL A 46 -123.61 -57.59 17.97
C VAL A 46 -124.44 -56.52 18.67
N SER A 47 -124.33 -56.41 20.00
CA SER A 47 -125.02 -55.35 20.77
C SER A 47 -124.45 -53.96 20.48
N GLN A 48 -125.28 -52.92 20.60
CA GLN A 48 -124.91 -51.54 20.27
C GLN A 48 -123.66 -51.06 21.01
N THR A 49 -123.54 -51.41 22.29
CA THR A 49 -122.38 -51.06 23.12
C THR A 49 -121.10 -51.73 22.60
N VAL A 50 -121.16 -52.99 22.19
CA VAL A 50 -119.99 -53.72 21.68
C VAL A 50 -119.58 -53.20 20.29
N TYR A 51 -120.54 -52.87 19.42
CA TYR A 51 -120.26 -52.27 18.11
C TYR A 51 -119.58 -50.89 18.21
N ASN A 52 -120.07 -50.01 19.08
CA ASN A 52 -119.47 -48.69 19.28
C ASN A 52 -118.02 -48.78 19.80
N ILE A 53 -117.74 -49.73 20.70
CA ILE A 53 -116.38 -49.99 21.18
C ILE A 53 -115.46 -50.45 20.03
N ILE A 54 -115.95 -51.32 19.14
CA ILE A 54 -115.19 -51.80 17.96
C ILE A 54 -114.88 -50.64 16.99
N VAL A 55 -115.86 -49.78 16.70
CA VAL A 55 -115.66 -48.61 15.81
C VAL A 55 -114.69 -47.60 16.43
N MET A 56 -114.77 -47.33 17.73
CA MET A 56 -113.80 -46.47 18.42
C MET A 56 -112.40 -47.06 18.40
N LEU A 57 -112.25 -48.37 18.62
CA LEU A 57 -110.97 -49.07 18.49
C LEU A 57 -110.40 -48.97 17.08
N LEU A 58 -111.22 -49.20 16.05
CA LEU A 58 -110.81 -49.02 14.64
C LEU A 58 -110.44 -47.57 14.33
N GLY A 59 -111.15 -46.59 14.89
CA GLY A 59 -110.84 -45.18 14.78
C GLY A 59 -109.48 -44.82 15.38
N VAL A 60 -109.13 -45.40 16.53
CA VAL A 60 -107.80 -45.26 17.14
C VAL A 60 -106.71 -45.87 16.25
N VAL A 61 -106.96 -47.06 15.69
CA VAL A 61 -106.01 -47.73 14.78
C VAL A 61 -105.80 -46.89 13.51
N TRP A 62 -106.87 -46.40 12.87
CA TRP A 62 -106.78 -45.54 11.70
C TRP A 62 -106.09 -44.20 11.98
N SER A 63 -106.36 -43.60 13.15
CA SER A 63 -105.68 -42.39 13.60
C SER A 63 -104.17 -42.62 13.74
N GLY A 64 -103.78 -43.77 14.30
CA GLY A 64 -102.38 -44.16 14.44
C GLY A 64 -101.67 -44.34 13.09
N ILE A 65 -102.32 -44.96 12.11
CA ILE A 65 -101.75 -45.16 10.75
C ILE A 65 -101.52 -43.80 10.05
N LEU A 66 -102.50 -42.91 10.09
CA LEU A 66 -102.37 -41.59 9.48
C LEU A 66 -101.31 -40.75 10.20
N ALA A 67 -101.32 -40.72 11.55
CA ALA A 67 -100.31 -40.04 12.34
C ALA A 67 -98.90 -40.54 12.05
N TYR A 68 -98.73 -41.86 11.86
CA TYR A 68 -97.48 -42.45 11.42
C TYR A 68 -97.06 -41.96 10.03
N GLY A 69 -97.99 -41.88 9.06
CA GLY A 69 -97.72 -41.36 7.72
C GLY A 69 -97.21 -39.91 7.73
N ALA A 70 -97.84 -39.02 8.50
CA ALA A 70 -97.38 -37.64 8.66
C ALA A 70 -96.05 -37.54 9.42
N ALA A 71 -95.86 -38.36 10.46
CA ALA A 71 -94.59 -38.42 11.18
C ALA A 71 -93.45 -38.82 10.23
N VAL A 72 -93.64 -39.83 9.37
CA VAL A 72 -92.65 -40.22 8.37
C VAL A 72 -92.37 -39.09 7.36
N PHE A 73 -93.39 -38.36 6.94
CA PHE A 73 -93.24 -37.24 6.00
C PHE A 73 -92.44 -36.06 6.60
N LEU A 74 -92.69 -35.71 7.87
CA LEU A 74 -92.05 -34.58 8.56
C LEU A 74 -90.67 -34.94 9.14
N ILE A 75 -90.48 -36.16 9.63
CA ILE A 75 -89.23 -36.59 10.31
C ILE A 75 -88.16 -37.01 9.32
N LYS A 76 -88.52 -37.58 8.16
CA LYS A 76 -87.54 -38.09 7.19
C LYS A 76 -86.56 -37.00 6.69
N PRO A 77 -86.99 -35.77 6.35
CA PRO A 77 -86.07 -34.68 6.02
C PRO A 77 -85.19 -34.23 7.20
N LEU A 78 -85.74 -34.20 8.42
CA LEU A 78 -85.00 -33.86 9.64
C LEU A 78 -83.89 -34.87 9.95
N ARG A 79 -84.18 -36.17 9.79
CA ARG A 79 -83.20 -37.25 9.99
C ARG A 79 -82.06 -37.17 8.97
N LYS A 80 -82.34 -36.76 7.74
CA LYS A 80 -81.29 -36.52 6.73
C LYS A 80 -80.41 -35.32 7.09
N LEU A 81 -81.00 -34.26 7.65
CA LEU A 81 -80.25 -33.10 8.12
C LEU A 81 -79.39 -33.45 9.34
N GLU A 82 -79.93 -34.24 10.28
CA GLU A 82 -79.19 -34.76 11.43
C GLU A 82 -78.02 -35.64 10.99
N GLU A 83 -78.23 -36.55 10.03
CA GLU A 83 -77.18 -37.40 9.48
C GLU A 83 -76.08 -36.58 8.81
N ALA A 84 -76.44 -35.56 8.03
CA ALA A 84 -75.48 -34.66 7.42
C ALA A 84 -74.75 -33.79 8.45
N ALA A 85 -75.42 -33.34 9.51
CA ALA A 85 -74.80 -32.64 10.63
C ALA A 85 -73.80 -33.53 11.38
N ARG A 86 -74.11 -34.82 11.56
CA ARG A 86 -73.19 -35.79 12.16
C ARG A 86 -71.98 -36.04 11.25
N LYS A 87 -72.19 -36.25 9.95
CA LYS A 87 -71.10 -36.36 8.96
C LYS A 87 -70.20 -35.11 8.98
N ALA A 88 -70.79 -33.91 8.99
CA ALA A 88 -70.05 -32.66 9.08
C ALA A 88 -69.27 -32.51 10.40
N ALA A 89 -69.82 -32.98 11.53
CA ALA A 89 -69.15 -32.99 12.82
C ALA A 89 -67.98 -34.00 12.88
N GLU A 90 -68.08 -35.09 12.12
CA GLU A 90 -67.00 -36.07 11.90
C GLU A 90 -65.97 -35.57 10.88
N GLY A 91 -66.20 -34.40 10.25
CA GLY A 91 -65.31 -33.77 9.28
C GLY A 91 -65.66 -34.06 7.81
N ASP A 92 -66.64 -34.92 7.51
CA ASP A 92 -67.10 -35.14 6.13
C ASP A 92 -68.10 -34.05 5.73
N ILE A 93 -67.60 -33.05 5.01
CA ILE A 93 -68.39 -31.88 4.58
C ILE A 93 -68.66 -31.89 3.07
N ARG A 94 -68.44 -33.00 2.36
CA ARG A 94 -68.41 -33.06 0.88
C ARG A 94 -69.77 -32.89 0.23
N GLU A 95 -70.78 -33.49 0.84
CA GLU A 95 -72.12 -33.58 0.29
C GLU A 95 -73.03 -32.48 0.85
N ASP A 96 -73.84 -31.89 -0.03
CA ASP A 96 -74.93 -30.99 0.38
C ASP A 96 -76.16 -31.79 0.80
N VAL A 97 -76.93 -31.24 1.74
CA VAL A 97 -78.20 -31.84 2.14
C VAL A 97 -79.21 -31.65 1.01
N PRO A 98 -79.89 -32.72 0.55
CA PRO A 98 -80.91 -32.62 -0.48
C PRO A 98 -82.07 -31.75 0.00
N LEU A 99 -82.44 -30.78 -0.82
CA LEU A 99 -83.52 -29.85 -0.49
C LEU A 99 -84.88 -30.57 -0.48
N PRO A 100 -85.68 -30.44 0.60
CA PRO A 100 -87.06 -30.88 0.60
C PRO A 100 -87.86 -30.22 -0.52
N LYS A 101 -88.84 -30.95 -1.07
CA LYS A 101 -89.75 -30.42 -2.10
C LYS A 101 -90.74 -29.41 -1.53
N THR A 102 -91.01 -29.47 -0.23
CA THR A 102 -91.90 -28.55 0.49
C THR A 102 -91.23 -27.19 0.69
N ASP A 103 -91.99 -26.11 0.55
CA ASP A 103 -91.49 -24.75 0.79
C ASP A 103 -91.84 -24.32 2.23
N ASP A 104 -91.11 -24.88 3.18
CA ASP A 104 -91.32 -24.73 4.62
C ASP A 104 -90.01 -24.44 5.38
N GLU A 105 -90.10 -24.35 6.71
CA GLU A 105 -88.97 -24.10 7.61
C GLU A 105 -87.87 -25.16 7.48
N ILE A 106 -88.20 -26.40 7.11
CA ILE A 106 -87.22 -27.47 6.93
C ILE A 106 -86.36 -27.20 5.71
N LYS A 107 -86.97 -26.78 4.60
CA LYS A 107 -86.21 -26.32 3.42
C LYS A 107 -85.35 -25.10 3.74
N SER A 108 -85.87 -24.13 4.51
CA SER A 108 -85.08 -22.98 4.95
C SER A 108 -83.86 -23.39 5.78
N LEU A 109 -84.03 -24.37 6.67
CA LEU A 109 -82.96 -24.91 7.50
C LEU A 109 -81.93 -25.68 6.66
N SER A 110 -82.36 -26.50 5.70
CA SER A 110 -81.46 -27.17 4.74
C SER A 110 -80.64 -26.17 3.92
N VAL A 111 -81.24 -25.07 3.46
CA VAL A 111 -80.52 -24.00 2.75
C VAL A 111 -79.48 -23.32 3.65
N ALA A 112 -79.85 -22.98 4.89
CA ALA A 112 -78.92 -22.37 5.85
C ALA A 112 -77.76 -23.32 6.21
N PHE A 113 -78.05 -24.61 6.38
CA PHE A 113 -77.05 -25.64 6.65
C PHE A 113 -76.09 -25.83 5.46
N ASN A 114 -76.58 -25.88 4.23
CA ASN A 114 -75.71 -25.94 3.04
C ASN A 114 -74.85 -24.68 2.90
N MET A 115 -75.38 -23.51 3.26
CA MET A 115 -74.57 -22.27 3.30
C MET A 115 -73.46 -22.34 4.35
N MET A 116 -73.73 -22.93 5.53
CA MET A 116 -72.71 -23.22 6.54
C MET A 116 -71.65 -24.20 6.02
N LEU A 117 -72.05 -25.30 5.37
CA LEU A 117 -71.12 -26.25 4.75
C LEU A 117 -70.25 -25.58 3.67
N GLY A 118 -70.85 -24.75 2.81
CA GLY A 118 -70.12 -23.97 1.80
C GLY A 118 -69.08 -23.04 2.42
N ASN A 119 -69.43 -22.36 3.52
CA ASN A 119 -68.50 -21.49 4.25
C ASN A 119 -67.38 -22.31 4.93
N LEU A 120 -67.68 -23.49 5.48
CA LEU A 120 -66.67 -24.40 6.06
C LEU A 120 -65.71 -24.90 4.98
N ARG A 121 -66.20 -25.38 3.83
CA ARG A 121 -65.36 -25.77 2.69
C ARG A 121 -64.46 -24.62 2.24
N GLY A 122 -65.02 -23.41 2.12
CA GLY A 122 -64.27 -22.20 1.78
C GLY A 122 -63.16 -21.89 2.79
N MET A 123 -63.45 -22.02 4.08
CA MET A 123 -62.47 -21.83 5.16
C MET A 123 -61.34 -22.86 5.10
N VAL A 124 -61.67 -24.14 4.97
CA VAL A 124 -60.68 -25.23 4.89
C VAL A 124 -59.80 -25.06 3.64
N LYS A 125 -60.37 -24.67 2.49
CA LYS A 125 -59.62 -24.39 1.26
C LYS A 125 -58.68 -23.17 1.41
N ASN A 126 -59.14 -22.12 2.06
CA ASN A 126 -58.32 -20.94 2.32
C ASN A 126 -57.17 -21.26 3.28
N ILE A 127 -57.41 -22.07 4.31
CA ILE A 127 -56.36 -22.54 5.24
C ILE A 127 -55.33 -23.39 4.48
N ASP A 128 -55.77 -24.31 3.62
CA ASP A 128 -54.89 -25.14 2.80
C ASP A 128 -53.98 -24.30 1.89
N THR A 129 -54.56 -23.33 1.19
CA THR A 129 -53.81 -22.40 0.34
C THR A 129 -52.81 -21.57 1.16
N THR A 130 -53.24 -21.08 2.33
CA THR A 130 -52.39 -20.29 3.23
C THR A 130 -51.25 -21.13 3.80
N PHE A 131 -51.48 -22.42 4.11
CA PHE A 131 -50.45 -23.36 4.53
C PHE A 131 -49.39 -23.55 3.45
N SER A 132 -49.79 -23.86 2.20
CA SER A 132 -48.84 -24.05 1.10
C SER A 132 -48.01 -22.79 0.84
N TYR A 133 -48.64 -21.62 0.89
CA TYR A 133 -47.95 -20.33 0.77
C TYR A 133 -46.94 -20.10 1.90
N THR A 134 -47.37 -20.31 3.15
CA THR A 134 -46.52 -20.16 4.34
C THR A 134 -45.33 -21.11 4.31
N ASN A 135 -45.55 -22.37 3.95
CA ASN A 135 -44.50 -23.37 3.83
C ASN A 135 -43.47 -23.00 2.76
N ASN A 136 -43.92 -22.52 1.59
CA ASN A 136 -43.01 -22.03 0.56
C ASN A 136 -42.17 -20.85 1.06
N GLN A 137 -42.80 -19.89 1.76
CA GLN A 137 -42.13 -18.73 2.31
C GLN A 137 -41.09 -19.10 3.36
N VAL A 138 -41.40 -20.05 4.25
CA VAL A 138 -40.45 -20.59 5.24
C VAL A 138 -39.22 -21.17 4.55
N GLN A 139 -39.40 -21.97 3.49
CA GLN A 139 -38.28 -22.57 2.75
C GLN A 139 -37.41 -21.50 2.06
N GLN A 140 -38.03 -20.45 1.49
CA GLN A 140 -37.29 -19.33 0.92
C GLN A 140 -36.47 -18.58 1.97
N ILE A 141 -37.07 -18.27 3.14
CA ILE A 141 -36.36 -17.58 4.22
C ILE A 141 -35.22 -18.46 4.74
N ARG A 142 -35.43 -19.78 4.94
CA ARG A 142 -34.36 -20.70 5.34
C ARG A 142 -33.15 -20.63 4.40
N LYS A 143 -33.40 -20.62 3.08
CA LYS A 143 -32.33 -20.49 2.08
C LYS A 143 -31.57 -19.17 2.24
N GLN A 144 -32.30 -18.05 2.38
CA GLN A 144 -31.70 -16.73 2.58
C GLN A 144 -30.91 -16.62 3.89
N THR A 145 -31.40 -17.21 4.98
CA THR A 145 -30.69 -17.29 6.26
C THR A 145 -29.39 -18.09 6.14
N GLY A 146 -29.42 -19.22 5.41
CA GLY A 146 -28.22 -20.01 5.13
C GLY A 146 -27.19 -19.27 4.26
N GLU A 147 -27.64 -18.52 3.25
CA GLU A 147 -26.79 -17.62 2.45
C GLU A 147 -26.17 -16.50 3.29
N ALA A 148 -26.98 -15.82 4.11
CA ALA A 148 -26.52 -14.75 5.01
C ALA A 148 -25.48 -15.27 6.03
N THR A 149 -25.65 -16.49 6.54
CA THR A 149 -24.69 -17.13 7.46
C THR A 149 -23.35 -17.38 6.77
N ARG A 150 -23.36 -17.88 5.52
CA ARG A 150 -22.13 -18.07 4.74
C ARG A 150 -21.44 -16.74 4.41
N GLN A 151 -22.21 -15.70 4.10
CA GLN A 151 -21.66 -14.36 3.88
C GLN A 151 -21.01 -13.81 5.15
N ALA A 152 -21.63 -13.97 6.31
CA ALA A 152 -21.06 -13.57 7.59
C ALA A 152 -19.74 -14.30 7.91
N GLN A 153 -19.66 -15.59 7.56
CA GLN A 153 -18.42 -16.36 7.68
C GLN A 153 -17.31 -15.79 6.75
N GLY A 154 -17.63 -15.53 5.48
CA GLY A 154 -16.68 -14.93 4.53
C GLY A 154 -16.20 -13.55 4.98
N VAL A 155 -17.10 -12.70 5.49
CA VAL A 155 -16.72 -11.40 6.08
C VAL A 155 -15.76 -11.58 7.26
N SER A 156 -15.99 -12.58 8.12
CA SER A 156 -15.12 -12.85 9.27
C SER A 156 -13.71 -13.27 8.84
N GLU A 157 -13.59 -14.07 7.79
CA GLU A 157 -12.30 -14.46 7.20
C GLU A 157 -11.55 -13.24 6.64
N THR A 158 -12.24 -12.40 5.86
CA THR A 158 -11.64 -11.15 5.34
C THR A 158 -11.21 -10.21 6.47
N LEU A 159 -11.96 -10.12 7.57
CA LEU A 159 -11.57 -9.29 8.71
C LEU A 159 -10.33 -9.82 9.44
N ALA A 160 -10.13 -11.14 9.49
CA ALA A 160 -8.91 -11.72 10.03
C ALA A 160 -7.69 -11.35 9.17
N GLU A 161 -7.85 -11.38 7.84
CA GLU A 161 -6.80 -10.92 6.91
C GLU A 161 -6.51 -9.42 7.08
N ILE A 162 -7.54 -8.57 7.19
CA ILE A 162 -7.36 -7.12 7.41
C ILE A 162 -6.65 -6.86 8.74
N SER A 163 -7.03 -7.55 9.82
CA SER A 163 -6.39 -7.40 11.14
C SER A 163 -4.90 -7.80 11.07
N SER A 164 -4.59 -8.92 10.41
CA SER A 164 -3.21 -9.36 10.18
C SER A 164 -2.41 -8.34 9.35
N GLY A 165 -3.01 -7.79 8.29
CA GLY A 165 -2.40 -6.73 7.48
C GLY A 165 -2.14 -5.44 8.26
N ALA A 166 -3.03 -5.07 9.19
CA ALA A 166 -2.83 -3.92 10.09
C ALA A 166 -1.67 -4.16 11.06
N GLU A 167 -1.57 -5.36 11.66
CA GLU A 167 -0.43 -5.74 12.52
C GLU A 167 0.90 -5.72 11.77
N GLN A 168 0.93 -6.26 10.55
CA GLN A 168 2.12 -6.23 9.70
C GLN A 168 2.51 -4.79 9.31
N SER A 169 1.52 -3.93 9.07
CA SER A 169 1.73 -2.50 8.82
C SER A 169 2.37 -1.82 10.03
N ALA A 170 1.87 -2.09 11.24
CA ALA A 170 2.46 -1.57 12.48
C ALA A 170 3.93 -2.00 12.67
N ALA A 171 4.25 -3.27 12.40
CA ALA A 171 5.62 -3.76 12.45
C ALA A 171 6.52 -3.07 11.41
N SER A 172 6.02 -2.89 10.18
CA SER A 172 6.74 -2.20 9.10
C SER A 172 7.00 -0.74 9.43
N ILE A 173 6.04 -0.08 10.07
CA ILE A 173 6.16 1.30 10.54
C ILE A 173 7.26 1.44 11.58
N GLN A 174 7.37 0.51 12.53
CA GLN A 174 8.45 0.52 13.52
C GLN A 174 9.84 0.41 12.86
N ALA A 175 9.96 -0.40 11.81
CA ALA A 175 11.19 -0.49 11.02
C ALA A 175 11.50 0.82 10.28
N ILE A 176 10.48 1.49 9.72
CA ILE A 176 10.64 2.79 9.04
C ILE A 176 11.09 3.86 10.05
N VAL A 177 10.53 3.89 11.26
CA VAL A 177 10.96 4.84 12.31
C VAL A 177 12.45 4.66 12.64
N SER A 178 12.91 3.42 12.82
CA SER A 178 14.33 3.12 13.05
C SER A 178 15.22 3.54 11.86
N ALA A 179 14.75 3.33 10.63
CA ALA A 179 15.45 3.76 9.43
C ALA A 179 15.52 5.30 9.33
N VAL A 180 14.46 6.01 9.71
CA VAL A 180 14.43 7.49 9.78
C VAL A 180 15.46 8.00 10.78
N ASP A 181 15.54 7.43 11.98
CA ASP A 181 16.53 7.83 13.00
C ASP A 181 17.97 7.58 12.50
N THR A 182 18.21 6.40 11.91
CA THR A 182 19.52 6.05 11.34
C THR A 182 19.91 7.00 10.20
N THR A 183 18.97 7.30 9.29
CA THR A 183 19.22 8.21 8.15
C THR A 183 19.49 9.63 8.64
N THR A 184 18.82 10.07 9.71
CA THR A 184 19.07 11.38 10.34
C THR A 184 20.50 11.45 10.88
N SER A 185 20.96 10.41 11.57
CA SER A 185 22.33 10.35 12.09
C SER A 185 23.36 10.38 10.97
N ILE A 186 23.14 9.62 9.89
CA ILE A 186 24.04 9.60 8.72
C ILE A 186 24.08 10.98 8.06
N ALA A 187 22.93 11.65 7.88
CA ALA A 187 22.88 12.99 7.29
C ALA A 187 23.72 13.99 8.11
N SER A 188 23.61 13.93 9.44
CA SER A 188 24.42 14.78 10.33
C SER A 188 25.92 14.46 10.23
N GLU A 189 26.31 13.20 10.11
CA GLU A 189 27.72 12.81 9.96
C GLU A 189 28.30 13.28 8.63
N VAL A 190 27.53 13.16 7.54
CA VAL A 190 27.94 13.65 6.21
C VAL A 190 28.07 15.16 6.20
N GLU A 191 27.17 15.90 6.87
CA GLU A 191 27.27 17.35 7.01
C GLU A 191 28.56 17.76 7.74
N GLU A 192 28.89 17.08 8.85
CA GLU A 192 30.15 17.32 9.58
C GLU A 192 31.37 17.05 8.69
N LYS A 193 31.35 15.95 7.94
CA LYS A 193 32.44 15.59 7.01
C LYS A 193 32.59 16.57 5.85
N ALA A 194 31.47 17.07 5.32
CA ALA A 194 31.49 18.12 4.30
C ALA A 194 32.13 19.41 4.83
N LYS A 195 31.76 19.83 6.05
CA LYS A 195 32.37 21.01 6.70
C LYS A 195 33.87 20.84 7.00
N GLN A 196 34.28 19.65 7.43
CA GLN A 196 35.70 19.31 7.61
C GLN A 196 36.46 19.39 6.27
N SER A 197 35.85 18.91 5.18
CA SER A 197 36.44 18.91 3.84
C SER A 197 36.55 20.33 3.25
N ASP A 198 35.55 21.18 3.48
CA ASP A 198 35.58 22.60 3.10
C ASP A 198 36.73 23.34 3.82
N THR A 199 36.86 23.13 5.13
CA THR A 199 37.96 23.70 5.93
C THR A 199 39.32 23.26 5.40
N LEU A 200 39.50 21.96 5.15
CA LEU A 200 40.75 21.41 4.61
C LEU A 200 41.06 21.94 3.21
N SER A 201 40.03 22.11 2.37
CA SER A 201 40.19 22.67 1.03
C SER A 201 40.65 24.13 1.08
N SER A 202 40.08 24.93 1.99
CA SER A 202 40.52 26.31 2.24
C SER A 202 41.98 26.40 2.69
N GLU A 203 42.38 25.55 3.65
CA GLU A 203 43.77 25.46 4.11
C GLU A 203 44.72 25.06 2.97
N MET A 204 44.30 24.12 2.11
CA MET A 204 45.10 23.67 0.98
C MET A 204 45.25 24.75 -0.09
N VAL A 205 44.21 25.54 -0.39
CA VAL A 205 44.31 26.72 -1.27
C VAL A 205 45.31 27.73 -0.72
N GLN A 206 45.31 27.99 0.59
CA GLN A 206 46.29 28.88 1.21
C GLN A 206 47.72 28.35 1.09
N ALA A 207 47.92 27.05 1.35
CA ALA A 207 49.22 26.40 1.23
C ALA A 207 49.74 26.42 -0.21
N LEU A 208 48.88 26.17 -1.20
CA LEU A 208 49.23 26.25 -2.62
C LEU A 208 49.55 27.69 -3.05
N GLY A 209 48.82 28.69 -2.55
CA GLY A 209 49.13 30.10 -2.77
C GLY A 209 50.46 30.53 -2.13
N HIS A 210 50.84 29.96 -0.99
CA HIS A 210 52.16 30.14 -0.41
C HIS A 210 53.25 29.49 -1.26
N SER A 211 53.07 28.21 -1.64
CA SER A 211 54.01 27.47 -2.50
C SER A 211 54.24 28.16 -3.83
N THR A 212 53.18 28.69 -4.45
CA THR A 212 53.27 29.46 -5.69
C THR A 212 54.20 30.65 -5.52
N ARG A 213 54.01 31.46 -4.46
CA ARG A 213 54.89 32.62 -4.17
C ARG A 213 56.35 32.21 -3.94
N VAL A 214 56.59 31.10 -3.24
CA VAL A 214 57.94 30.57 -3.01
C VAL A 214 58.61 30.18 -4.34
N PHE A 215 57.88 29.47 -5.22
CA PHE A 215 58.39 29.09 -6.54
C PHE A 215 58.65 30.31 -7.43
N THR A 216 57.75 31.31 -7.47
CA THR A 216 57.99 32.55 -8.22
C THR A 216 59.27 33.24 -7.73
N SER A 217 59.49 33.31 -6.41
CA SER A 217 60.72 33.89 -5.85
C SER A 217 61.97 33.06 -6.18
N LEU A 218 61.86 31.73 -6.19
CA LEU A 218 62.96 30.83 -6.56
C LEU A 218 63.36 31.01 -8.02
N ILE A 219 62.38 31.08 -8.93
CA ILE A 219 62.61 31.31 -10.36
C ILE A 219 63.31 32.66 -10.58
N GLN A 220 62.85 33.73 -9.93
CA GLN A 220 63.51 35.04 -9.98
C GLN A 220 64.95 35.00 -9.47
N GLY A 221 65.20 34.26 -8.38
CA GLY A 221 66.56 34.05 -7.85
C GLY A 221 67.47 33.34 -8.85
N ILE A 222 66.98 32.27 -9.48
CA ILE A 222 67.74 31.51 -10.49
C ILE A 222 68.01 32.36 -11.74
N GLN A 223 67.03 33.14 -12.20
CA GLN A 223 67.21 34.06 -13.33
C GLN A 223 68.25 35.14 -13.02
N THR A 224 68.25 35.65 -11.78
CA THR A 224 69.26 36.61 -11.31
C THR A 224 70.65 35.98 -11.28
N LEU A 225 70.78 34.76 -10.74
CA LEU A 225 72.04 33.99 -10.76
C LEU A 225 72.56 33.75 -12.17
N ALA A 226 71.68 33.39 -13.11
CA ALA A 226 72.05 33.22 -14.52
C ALA A 226 72.64 34.51 -15.10
N LYS A 227 72.01 35.65 -14.81
CA LYS A 227 72.46 36.96 -15.25
C LYS A 227 73.81 37.37 -14.64
N GLU A 228 73.98 37.19 -13.33
CA GLU A 228 75.24 37.49 -12.64
C GLU A 228 76.41 36.63 -13.15
N ASN A 229 76.14 35.38 -13.52
CA ASN A 229 77.12 34.51 -14.17
C ASN A 229 77.44 34.96 -15.60
N GLU A 230 76.45 35.39 -16.40
CA GLU A 230 76.70 35.99 -17.71
C GLU A 230 77.58 37.25 -17.61
N ASP A 231 77.31 38.13 -16.64
CA ASP A 231 78.12 39.32 -16.38
C ASP A 231 79.56 38.94 -15.95
N SER A 232 79.68 37.92 -15.11
CA SER A 232 80.98 37.41 -14.66
C SER A 232 81.77 36.75 -15.81
N MET A 233 81.11 36.10 -16.78
CA MET A 233 81.76 35.59 -18.00
C MET A 233 82.39 36.71 -18.82
N GLN A 234 81.76 37.89 -18.90
CA GLN A 234 82.35 39.06 -19.57
C GLN A 234 83.64 39.53 -18.85
N ASN A 235 83.67 39.46 -17.53
CA ASN A 235 84.87 39.80 -16.76
C ASN A 235 86.00 38.77 -16.98
N VAL A 236 85.66 37.48 -17.07
CA VAL A 236 86.61 36.40 -17.39
C VAL A 236 87.18 36.57 -18.81
N GLN A 237 86.35 36.92 -19.80
CA GLN A 237 86.82 37.25 -21.15
C GLN A 237 87.79 38.44 -21.17
N LYS A 238 87.47 39.52 -20.45
CA LYS A 238 88.38 40.67 -20.32
C LYS A 238 89.70 40.28 -19.65
N LEU A 239 89.66 39.37 -18.67
CA LEU A 239 90.87 38.85 -18.03
C LEU A 239 91.70 38.02 -19.01
N GLU A 240 91.07 37.15 -19.82
CA GLU A 240 91.74 36.38 -20.86
C GLU A 240 92.46 37.29 -21.89
N GLU A 241 91.80 38.36 -22.33
CA GLU A 241 92.40 39.36 -23.23
C GLU A 241 93.61 40.07 -22.57
N ARG A 242 93.48 40.49 -21.31
CA ARG A 242 94.60 41.11 -20.57
C ARG A 242 95.77 40.15 -20.40
N MET A 243 95.51 38.87 -20.17
CA MET A 243 96.55 37.85 -20.05
C MET A 243 97.32 37.68 -21.36
N LYS A 244 96.64 37.67 -22.52
CA LYS A 244 97.28 37.67 -23.85
C LYS A 244 98.16 38.90 -24.08
N GLN A 245 97.72 40.07 -23.61
CA GLN A 245 98.52 41.30 -23.68
C GLN A 245 99.80 41.20 -22.82
N VAL A 246 99.69 40.66 -21.59
CA VAL A 246 100.85 40.46 -20.72
C VAL A 246 101.81 39.42 -21.29
N GLU A 247 101.30 38.33 -21.86
CA GLU A 247 102.13 37.32 -22.55
C GLU A 247 102.92 37.94 -23.70
N HIS A 248 102.29 38.81 -24.50
CA HIS A 248 103.00 39.55 -25.54
C HIS A 248 104.13 40.42 -24.98
N ILE A 249 103.87 41.17 -23.91
CA ILE A 249 104.89 42.00 -23.23
C ILE A 249 106.06 41.13 -22.75
N VAL A 250 105.78 40.01 -22.10
CA VAL A 250 106.82 39.10 -21.58
C VAL A 250 107.63 38.48 -22.72
N SER A 251 107.01 38.17 -23.87
CA SER A 251 107.72 37.71 -25.06
C SER A 251 108.70 38.77 -25.60
N VAL A 252 108.30 40.05 -25.59
CA VAL A 252 109.17 41.17 -25.98
C VAL A 252 110.31 41.34 -24.99
N VAL A 253 110.05 41.21 -23.68
CA VAL A 253 111.10 41.28 -22.64
C VAL A 253 112.11 40.14 -22.79
N SER A 254 111.66 38.90 -23.04
CA SER A 254 112.56 37.77 -23.32
C SER A 254 113.41 38.02 -24.58
N ALA A 255 112.81 38.59 -25.64
CA ALA A 255 113.56 38.96 -26.84
C ALA A 255 114.62 40.06 -26.56
N ILE A 256 114.27 41.08 -25.76
CA ILE A 256 115.22 42.13 -25.33
C ILE A 256 116.33 41.54 -24.47
N ALA A 257 116.01 40.65 -23.53
CA ALA A 257 116.98 39.97 -22.68
C ALA A 257 117.95 39.11 -23.50
N SER A 258 117.43 38.34 -24.46
CA SER A 258 118.25 37.55 -25.41
C SER A 258 119.16 38.44 -26.27
N GLN A 259 118.63 39.56 -26.78
CA GLN A 259 119.41 40.53 -27.54
C GLN A 259 120.49 41.21 -26.67
N THR A 260 120.16 41.53 -25.42
CA THR A 260 121.10 42.13 -24.45
C THR A 260 122.20 41.15 -24.06
N ASN A 261 121.86 39.87 -23.89
CA ASN A 261 122.83 38.79 -23.65
C ASN A 261 123.82 38.65 -24.83
N LEU A 262 123.33 38.73 -26.07
CA LEU A 262 124.19 38.72 -27.27
C LEU A 262 125.08 39.97 -27.37
N LEU A 263 124.54 41.15 -27.08
CA LEU A 263 125.30 42.40 -27.06
C LEU A 263 126.39 42.37 -25.97
N ALA A 264 126.05 41.89 -24.78
CA ALA A 264 126.96 41.75 -23.66
C ALA A 264 128.05 40.70 -23.94
N LEU A 265 127.70 39.58 -24.57
CA LEU A 265 128.66 38.57 -25.02
C LEU A 265 129.66 39.17 -26.03
N ASN A 266 129.18 39.91 -27.03
CA ASN A 266 130.03 40.60 -28.00
C ASN A 266 130.95 41.63 -27.31
N ALA A 267 130.43 42.37 -26.32
CA ALA A 267 131.21 43.31 -25.53
C ALA A 267 132.27 42.63 -24.65
N SER A 268 131.94 41.50 -24.00
CA SER A 268 132.89 40.68 -23.23
C SER A 268 134.01 40.12 -24.12
N ILE A 269 133.68 39.67 -25.34
CA ILE A 269 134.67 39.19 -26.32
C ILE A 269 135.63 40.32 -26.72
N GLU A 270 135.10 41.51 -27.05
CA GLU A 270 135.94 42.64 -27.47
C GLU A 270 136.76 43.23 -26.32
N ALA A 271 136.23 43.19 -25.09
CA ALA A 271 136.96 43.57 -23.88
C ALA A 271 138.10 42.59 -23.53
N ALA A 272 137.90 41.28 -23.74
CA ALA A 272 138.96 40.28 -23.63
C ALA A 272 140.05 40.47 -24.69
N ARG A 273 139.68 40.95 -25.89
CA ARG A 273 140.58 41.25 -27.00
C ARG A 273 141.48 42.47 -26.75
N ALA A 274 141.03 43.43 -25.94
CA ALA A 274 141.77 44.64 -25.55
C ALA A 274 142.80 44.41 -24.40
N GLY A 275 142.93 43.18 -23.89
CA GLY A 275 143.95 42.81 -22.89
C GLY A 275 143.80 43.57 -21.56
N GLU A 276 144.92 44.02 -20.97
CA GLU A 276 144.95 44.71 -19.67
C GLU A 276 144.12 46.01 -19.64
N HIS A 277 143.93 46.70 -20.78
CA HIS A 277 143.14 47.93 -20.87
C HIS A 277 141.61 47.69 -20.90
N GLY A 278 141.16 46.48 -21.28
CA GLY A 278 139.74 46.11 -21.36
C GLY A 278 139.16 45.47 -20.10
N ARG A 279 140.00 45.25 -19.08
CA ARG A 279 139.69 44.41 -17.92
C ARG A 279 138.48 44.91 -17.11
N GLY A 280 138.34 46.22 -16.93
CA GLY A 280 137.17 46.83 -16.26
C GLY A 280 135.88 46.72 -17.08
N PHE A 281 135.96 46.86 -18.42
CA PHE A 281 134.83 46.69 -19.32
C PHE A 281 134.37 45.23 -19.42
N ALA A 282 135.30 44.27 -19.38
CA ALA A 282 134.97 42.84 -19.39
C ALA A 282 134.15 42.43 -18.16
N VAL A 283 134.45 42.98 -16.98
CA VAL A 283 133.67 42.73 -15.76
C VAL A 283 132.24 43.28 -15.88
N VAL A 284 132.08 44.50 -16.41
CA VAL A 284 130.74 45.09 -16.62
C VAL A 284 129.96 44.32 -17.68
N ALA A 285 130.59 43.93 -18.79
CA ALA A 285 129.94 43.17 -19.84
C ALA A 285 129.51 41.77 -19.36
N GLU A 286 130.32 41.10 -18.54
CA GLU A 286 129.95 39.82 -17.94
C GLU A 286 128.80 39.96 -16.91
N GLU A 287 128.76 41.04 -16.14
CA GLU A 287 127.66 41.32 -15.22
C GLU A 287 126.35 41.63 -15.98
N VAL A 288 126.41 42.39 -17.07
CA VAL A 288 125.26 42.65 -17.96
C VAL A 288 124.78 41.36 -18.62
N ARG A 289 125.71 40.49 -19.05
CA ARG A 289 125.40 39.17 -19.62
C ARG A 289 124.63 38.31 -18.62
N LYS A 290 125.10 38.27 -17.38
CA LYS A 290 124.46 37.52 -16.29
C LYS A 290 123.07 38.08 -15.96
N LEU A 291 122.92 39.40 -15.87
CA LEU A 291 121.61 40.06 -15.66
C LEU A 291 120.64 39.78 -16.82
N ALA A 292 121.13 39.74 -18.06
CA ALA A 292 120.33 39.42 -19.23
C ALA A 292 119.88 37.95 -19.24
N ASP A 293 120.74 37.01 -18.83
CA ASP A 293 120.39 35.59 -18.69
C ASP A 293 119.39 35.35 -17.55
N GLU A 294 119.57 36.02 -16.40
CA GLU A 294 118.59 36.03 -15.30
C GLU A 294 117.24 36.65 -15.72
N SER A 295 117.27 37.69 -16.55
CA SER A 295 116.06 38.33 -17.11
C SER A 295 115.33 37.41 -18.09
N ASP A 296 116.05 36.70 -18.97
CA ASP A 296 115.44 35.72 -19.88
C ASP A 296 114.84 34.53 -19.12
N HIS A 297 115.58 34.00 -18.14
CA HIS A 297 115.08 32.93 -17.28
C HIS A 297 113.81 33.36 -16.51
N SER A 298 113.79 34.58 -15.96
CA SER A 298 112.61 35.15 -15.29
C SER A 298 111.44 35.34 -16.25
N ALA A 299 111.68 35.83 -17.48
CA ALA A 299 110.65 36.00 -18.50
C ALA A 299 110.04 34.66 -18.94
N ARG A 300 110.84 33.58 -19.03
CA ARG A 300 110.34 32.22 -19.31
C ARG A 300 109.48 31.68 -18.17
N ASN A 301 109.88 31.89 -16.92
CA ASN A 301 109.08 31.51 -15.75
C ASN A 301 107.74 32.26 -15.71
N ILE A 302 107.75 33.57 -15.98
CA ILE A 302 106.51 34.36 -16.08
C ILE A 302 105.64 33.85 -17.23
N SER A 303 106.22 33.54 -18.39
CA SER A 303 105.47 32.97 -19.52
C SER A 303 104.79 31.65 -19.17
N GLN A 304 105.46 30.76 -18.43
CA GLN A 304 104.86 29.51 -17.97
C GLN A 304 103.71 29.76 -16.99
N LEU A 305 103.87 30.70 -16.05
CA LEU A 305 102.80 31.10 -15.13
C LEU A 305 101.58 31.67 -15.88
N LEU A 306 101.81 32.50 -16.91
CA LEU A 306 100.75 33.06 -17.73
C LEU A 306 99.97 31.99 -18.50
N ARG A 307 100.65 30.97 -19.03
CA ARG A 307 100.00 29.83 -19.69
C ARG A 307 99.12 29.04 -18.71
N ASN A 308 99.65 28.72 -17.54
CA ASN A 308 98.87 28.02 -16.51
C ASN A 308 97.63 28.84 -16.11
N MET A 309 97.77 30.16 -15.95
CA MET A 309 96.64 31.04 -15.65
C MET A 309 95.64 31.16 -16.82
N GLN A 310 96.08 31.14 -18.08
CA GLN A 310 95.18 31.07 -19.24
C GLN A 310 94.35 29.78 -19.23
N ASP A 311 94.97 28.63 -18.95
CA ASP A 311 94.28 27.35 -18.83
C ASP A 311 93.23 27.39 -17.70
N GLU A 312 93.59 27.94 -16.53
CA GLU A 312 92.65 28.12 -15.41
C GLU A 312 91.48 29.04 -15.77
N VAL A 313 91.75 30.17 -16.44
CA VAL A 313 90.72 31.12 -16.91
C VAL A 313 89.77 30.45 -17.91
N GLN A 314 90.29 29.64 -18.83
CA GLN A 314 89.48 28.89 -19.79
C GLN A 314 88.59 27.86 -19.09
N GLN A 315 89.11 27.13 -18.09
CA GLN A 315 88.32 26.20 -17.29
C GLN A 315 87.20 26.92 -16.52
N VAL A 316 87.48 28.10 -15.95
CA VAL A 316 86.45 28.92 -15.29
C VAL A 316 85.37 29.33 -16.29
N ALA A 317 85.74 29.83 -17.47
CA ALA A 317 84.78 30.22 -18.51
C ALA A 317 83.87 29.07 -18.95
N MET A 318 84.42 27.86 -19.12
CA MET A 318 83.63 26.67 -19.44
C MET A 318 82.63 26.32 -18.34
N LYS A 319 83.08 26.33 -17.07
CA LYS A 319 82.20 26.05 -15.92
C LYS A 319 81.07 27.08 -15.80
N MET A 320 81.37 28.35 -16.05
CA MET A 320 80.36 29.42 -16.00
C MET A 320 79.32 29.28 -17.10
N THR A 321 79.74 28.92 -18.31
CA THR A 321 78.82 28.66 -19.43
C THR A 321 77.85 27.53 -19.09
N GLU A 322 78.36 26.45 -18.50
CA GLU A 322 77.53 25.34 -18.05
C GLU A 322 76.57 25.75 -16.91
N GLN A 323 77.03 26.56 -15.95
CA GLN A 323 76.16 27.07 -14.89
C GLN A 323 75.02 27.95 -15.41
N VAL A 324 75.27 28.81 -16.40
CA VAL A 324 74.21 29.62 -17.04
C VAL A 324 73.17 28.72 -17.71
N LYS A 325 73.63 27.68 -18.41
CA LYS A 325 72.75 26.70 -19.06
C LYS A 325 71.86 25.98 -18.03
N ILE A 326 72.47 25.44 -16.97
CA ILE A 326 71.76 24.76 -15.88
C ILE A 326 70.74 25.71 -15.22
N ALA A 327 71.13 26.95 -14.92
CA ALA A 327 70.23 27.92 -14.32
C ALA A 327 69.01 28.22 -15.21
N LYS A 328 69.20 28.37 -16.53
CA LYS A 328 68.09 28.57 -17.48
C LYS A 328 67.16 27.35 -17.56
N GLU A 329 67.72 26.14 -17.56
CA GLU A 329 66.92 24.91 -17.54
C GLU A 329 66.11 24.77 -16.24
N GLU A 330 66.71 25.05 -15.08
CA GLU A 330 66.03 25.01 -13.78
C GLU A 330 64.95 26.10 -13.65
N ALA A 331 65.17 27.31 -14.18
CA ALA A 331 64.14 28.34 -14.23
C ALA A 331 62.91 27.86 -15.02
N LYS A 332 63.12 27.20 -16.17
CA LYS A 332 62.03 26.63 -16.99
C LYS A 332 61.29 25.50 -16.27
N ARG A 333 62.00 24.66 -15.49
CA ARG A 333 61.37 23.62 -14.64
C ARG A 333 60.56 24.24 -13.51
N GLY A 334 61.03 25.36 -12.94
CA GLY A 334 60.28 26.15 -11.96
C GLY A 334 58.97 26.68 -12.55
N GLU A 335 59.00 27.30 -13.73
CA GLU A 335 57.80 27.80 -14.43
C GLU A 335 56.76 26.69 -14.69
N ALA A 336 57.22 25.51 -15.11
CA ALA A 336 56.33 24.35 -15.27
C ALA A 336 55.71 23.90 -13.93
N THR A 337 56.45 24.00 -12.84
CA THR A 337 55.96 23.67 -11.49
C THR A 337 54.91 24.67 -11.01
N GLU A 338 55.10 25.96 -11.30
CA GLU A 338 54.13 27.03 -11.01
C GLU A 338 52.78 26.76 -11.69
N LEU A 339 52.80 26.31 -12.96
CA LEU A 339 51.58 25.94 -13.69
C LEU A 339 50.83 24.79 -12.99
N ILE A 340 51.56 23.74 -12.59
CA ILE A 340 50.99 22.58 -11.89
C ILE A 340 50.38 22.99 -10.54
N LEU A 341 51.02 23.89 -9.79
CA LEU A 341 50.47 24.42 -8.54
C LEU A 341 49.17 25.20 -8.75
N LYS A 342 49.09 25.96 -9.85
CA LYS A 342 47.87 26.70 -10.22
C LYS A 342 46.73 25.75 -10.60
N GLU A 343 47.02 24.69 -11.36
CA GLU A 343 46.04 23.64 -11.68
C GLU A 343 45.55 22.92 -10.42
N MET A 344 46.46 22.55 -9.51
CA MET A 344 46.07 21.98 -8.21
C MET A 344 45.16 22.93 -7.42
N SER A 345 45.46 24.23 -7.40
CA SER A 345 44.61 25.20 -6.71
C SER A 345 43.21 25.26 -7.29
N SER A 346 43.07 25.13 -8.62
CA SER A 346 41.76 25.06 -9.29
C SER A 346 41.01 23.80 -8.89
N SER A 347 41.67 22.63 -8.92
CA SER A 347 41.04 21.36 -8.52
C SER A 347 40.56 21.38 -7.06
N VAL A 348 41.33 22.00 -6.16
CA VAL A 348 40.92 22.13 -4.75
C VAL A 348 39.71 23.05 -4.59
N MET A 349 39.61 24.13 -5.37
CA MET A 349 38.42 24.99 -5.37
C MET A 349 37.18 24.24 -5.88
N GLU A 350 37.32 23.37 -6.89
CA GLU A 350 36.22 22.51 -7.35
C GLU A 350 35.78 21.53 -6.26
N VAL A 351 36.72 20.97 -5.49
CA VAL A 351 36.41 20.12 -4.33
C VAL A 351 35.63 20.92 -3.26
N ALA A 352 36.04 22.15 -2.97
CA ALA A 352 35.33 23.01 -2.02
C ALA A 352 33.88 23.28 -2.47
N ASP A 353 33.68 23.63 -3.74
CA ASP A 353 32.33 23.84 -4.29
C ASP A 353 31.47 22.57 -4.22
N ALA A 354 32.04 21.41 -4.57
CA ALA A 354 31.35 20.13 -4.44
C ALA A 354 30.94 19.83 -2.98
N THR A 355 31.80 20.18 -2.00
CA THR A 355 31.48 19.99 -0.58
C THR A 355 30.36 20.92 -0.10
N GLN A 356 30.30 22.15 -0.61
CA GLN A 356 29.22 23.10 -0.35
C GLN A 356 27.87 22.57 -0.92
N GLN A 357 27.89 21.99 -2.11
CA GLN A 357 26.71 21.36 -2.71
C GLN A 357 26.24 20.14 -1.89
N ILE A 358 27.16 19.30 -1.40
CA ILE A 358 26.84 18.19 -0.50
C ILE A 358 26.12 18.70 0.76
N SER A 359 26.61 19.77 1.40
CA SER A 359 25.93 20.37 2.56
C SER A 359 24.52 20.86 2.22
N SER A 360 24.32 21.45 1.03
CA SER A 360 22.99 21.87 0.57
C SER A 360 22.04 20.68 0.41
N TYR A 361 22.47 19.60 -0.25
CA TYR A 361 21.67 18.39 -0.40
C TYR A 361 21.36 17.73 0.95
N MET A 362 22.26 17.85 1.93
CA MET A 362 22.01 17.29 3.26
C MET A 362 20.93 18.06 4.02
N ASN A 363 20.86 19.38 3.87
CA ASN A 363 19.76 20.18 4.42
C ASN A 363 18.40 19.78 3.82
N GLU A 364 18.34 19.56 2.50
CA GLU A 364 17.13 19.09 1.83
C GLU A 364 16.75 17.67 2.29
N GLN A 365 17.73 16.78 2.41
CA GLN A 365 17.52 15.41 2.89
C GLN A 365 16.92 15.40 4.31
N VAL A 366 17.40 16.25 5.23
CA VAL A 366 16.84 16.37 6.58
C VAL A 366 15.38 16.79 6.55
N SER A 367 15.01 17.73 5.66
CA SER A 367 13.61 18.12 5.45
C SER A 367 12.75 16.93 4.97
N HIS A 368 13.24 16.16 4.00
CA HIS A 368 12.54 14.96 3.52
C HIS A 368 12.40 13.87 4.58
N ILE A 369 13.40 13.70 5.45
CA ILE A 369 13.35 12.78 6.57
C ILE A 369 12.25 13.20 7.56
N HIS A 370 12.15 14.50 7.90
CA HIS A 370 11.08 15.00 8.76
C HIS A 370 9.69 14.77 8.15
N GLN A 371 9.52 15.03 6.86
CA GLN A 371 8.27 14.77 6.15
C GLN A 371 7.91 13.27 6.17
N THR A 372 8.89 12.41 5.92
CA THR A 372 8.72 10.95 5.98
C THR A 372 8.28 10.52 7.37
N GLY A 373 8.93 11.01 8.42
CA GLY A 373 8.56 10.72 9.81
C GLY A 373 7.12 11.15 10.15
N ALA A 374 6.66 12.30 9.64
CA ALA A 374 5.28 12.75 9.82
C ALA A 374 4.27 11.84 9.09
N GLN A 375 4.59 11.44 7.86
CA GLN A 375 3.76 10.52 7.07
C GLN A 375 3.69 9.14 7.72
N THR A 376 4.81 8.62 8.23
CA THR A 376 4.87 7.34 8.95
C THR A 376 3.95 7.34 10.18
N LYS A 377 3.92 8.45 10.95
CA LYS A 377 2.99 8.59 12.09
C LYS A 377 1.52 8.58 11.64
N ALA A 378 1.20 9.21 10.52
CA ALA A 378 -0.16 9.19 9.97
C ALA A 378 -0.58 7.77 9.55
N VAL A 379 0.32 7.01 8.89
CA VAL A 379 0.06 5.61 8.53
C VAL A 379 -0.10 4.74 9.79
N ALA A 380 0.63 5.04 10.87
CA ALA A 380 0.49 4.32 12.14
C ALA A 380 -0.92 4.47 12.72
N ALA A 381 -1.42 5.71 12.76
CA ALA A 381 -2.77 5.99 13.21
C ALA A 381 -3.83 5.28 12.35
N ILE A 382 -3.65 5.25 11.02
CA ILE A 382 -4.56 4.54 10.10
C ILE A 382 -4.52 3.03 10.36
N ALA A 383 -3.36 2.44 10.61
CA ALA A 383 -3.24 1.02 10.93
C ALA A 383 -3.96 0.66 12.25
N GLU A 384 -3.81 1.49 13.28
CA GLU A 384 -4.53 1.34 14.55
C GLU A 384 -6.05 1.46 14.36
N GLU A 385 -6.50 2.48 13.63
CA GLU A 385 -7.93 2.68 13.32
C GLU A 385 -8.50 1.52 12.50
N THR A 386 -7.73 0.99 11.55
CA THR A 386 -8.12 -0.17 10.73
C THR A 386 -8.25 -1.43 11.58
N SER A 387 -7.33 -1.64 12.52
CA SER A 387 -7.40 -2.76 13.47
C SER A 387 -8.64 -2.65 14.37
N ALA A 388 -8.87 -1.48 14.97
CA ALA A 388 -10.05 -1.23 15.81
C ALA A 388 -11.37 -1.37 15.02
N GLY A 389 -11.42 -0.81 13.81
CA GLY A 389 -12.57 -0.93 12.91
C GLY A 389 -12.84 -2.39 12.53
N SER A 390 -11.80 -3.16 12.24
CA SER A 390 -11.94 -4.60 11.91
C SER A 390 -12.50 -5.40 13.09
N GLN A 391 -12.05 -5.11 14.31
CA GLN A 391 -12.59 -5.74 15.52
C GLN A 391 -14.06 -5.42 15.74
N GLU A 392 -14.48 -4.17 15.50
CA GLU A 392 -15.88 -3.77 15.64
C GLU A 392 -16.78 -4.44 14.59
N VAL A 393 -16.34 -4.49 13.32
CA VAL A 393 -17.09 -5.19 12.27
C VAL A 393 -17.15 -6.70 12.57
N ALA A 394 -16.08 -7.29 13.11
CA ALA A 394 -16.08 -8.70 13.51
C ALA A 394 -17.11 -8.98 14.61
N ARG A 395 -17.20 -8.09 15.60
CA ARG A 395 -18.22 -8.15 16.67
C ARG A 395 -19.64 -8.09 16.11
N VAL A 396 -19.91 -7.17 15.18
CA VAL A 396 -21.22 -7.04 14.52
C VAL A 396 -21.53 -8.28 13.68
N THR A 397 -20.55 -8.82 12.96
CA THR A 397 -20.70 -10.02 12.13
C THR A 397 -21.03 -11.26 12.97
N LEU A 398 -20.38 -11.39 14.14
CA LEU A 398 -20.68 -12.45 15.09
C LEU A 398 -22.11 -12.33 15.65
N GLN A 399 -22.57 -11.10 15.94
CA GLN A 399 -23.94 -10.87 16.36
C GLN A 399 -24.95 -11.19 15.25
N GLN A 400 -24.64 -10.85 14.00
CA GLN A 400 -25.46 -11.19 12.84
C GLN A 400 -25.60 -12.71 12.67
N SER A 401 -24.50 -13.46 12.83
CA SER A 401 -24.53 -14.94 12.80
C SER A 401 -25.43 -15.52 13.91
N LYS A 402 -25.36 -14.98 15.13
CA LYS A 402 -26.28 -15.36 16.23
C LYS A 402 -27.74 -15.07 15.88
N ASN A 403 -28.03 -13.93 15.26
CA ASN A 403 -29.39 -13.59 14.83
C ASN A 403 -29.91 -14.57 13.77
N MET A 404 -29.05 -15.05 12.86
CA MET A 404 -29.45 -16.07 11.87
C MET A 404 -29.82 -17.39 12.52
N ILE A 405 -29.12 -17.81 13.58
CA ILE A 405 -29.49 -19.01 14.37
C ILE A 405 -30.87 -18.86 15.00
N VAL A 406 -31.17 -17.68 15.55
CA VAL A 406 -32.49 -17.38 16.13
C VAL A 406 -33.59 -17.41 15.06
N ILE A 407 -33.33 -16.85 13.87
CA ILE A 407 -34.27 -16.90 12.75
C ILE A 407 -34.53 -18.35 12.32
N ASP A 408 -33.49 -19.18 12.20
CA ASP A 408 -33.66 -20.60 11.85
C ASP A 408 -34.55 -21.35 12.86
N GLN A 409 -34.41 -21.03 14.15
CA GLN A 409 -35.26 -21.59 15.19
C GLN A 409 -36.72 -21.13 15.05
N LEU A 410 -36.96 -19.83 14.81
CA LEU A 410 -38.31 -19.29 14.58
C LEU A 410 -38.96 -19.92 13.33
N LEU A 411 -38.18 -20.20 12.29
CA LEU A 411 -38.67 -20.88 11.09
C LEU A 411 -39.07 -22.33 11.37
N LYS A 412 -38.32 -23.05 12.22
CA LYS A 412 -38.71 -24.40 12.70
C LYS A 412 -40.03 -24.37 13.45
N ASP A 413 -40.21 -23.39 14.33
CA ASP A 413 -41.46 -23.25 15.10
C ASP A 413 -42.65 -22.90 14.20
N LEU A 414 -42.44 -22.00 13.22
CA LEU A 414 -43.47 -21.65 12.24
C LEU A 414 -43.86 -22.82 11.33
N GLU A 415 -42.87 -23.59 10.87
CA GLU A 415 -43.09 -24.82 10.08
C GLU A 415 -43.91 -25.85 10.86
N LYS A 416 -43.60 -26.01 12.16
CA LYS A 416 -44.37 -26.88 13.05
C LYS A 416 -45.80 -26.39 13.21
N GLN A 417 -46.04 -25.12 13.50
CA GLN A 417 -47.38 -24.55 13.64
C GLN A 417 -48.21 -24.70 12.35
N ALA A 418 -47.57 -24.44 11.20
CA ALA A 418 -48.20 -24.63 9.90
C ALA A 418 -48.59 -26.10 9.68
N THR A 419 -47.70 -27.04 10.03
CA THR A 419 -47.96 -28.49 9.92
C THR A 419 -49.08 -28.94 10.85
N ASP A 420 -49.11 -28.48 12.10
CA ASP A 420 -50.18 -28.79 13.05
C ASP A 420 -51.55 -28.27 12.55
N LEU A 421 -51.56 -27.07 11.94
CA LEU A 421 -52.76 -26.52 11.30
C LEU A 421 -53.20 -27.37 10.10
N LYS A 422 -52.25 -27.81 9.26
CA LYS A 422 -52.51 -28.72 8.13
C LYS A 422 -53.14 -30.03 8.58
N GLN A 423 -52.59 -30.67 9.62
CA GLN A 423 -53.16 -31.89 10.20
C GLN A 423 -54.56 -31.67 10.76
N THR A 424 -54.84 -30.50 11.34
CA THR A 424 -56.16 -30.16 11.87
C THR A 424 -57.19 -30.06 10.74
N ILE A 425 -56.82 -29.45 9.61
CA ILE A 425 -57.72 -29.31 8.47
C ILE A 425 -57.88 -30.59 7.64
N GLU A 426 -56.90 -31.50 7.66
CA GLU A 426 -56.99 -32.81 7.01
C GLU A 426 -58.05 -33.73 7.63
N ARG A 427 -58.47 -33.45 8.87
CA ARG A 427 -59.64 -34.10 9.48
C ARG A 427 -60.94 -33.76 8.73
N PHE A 428 -60.98 -32.63 8.02
CA PHE A 428 -62.11 -32.26 7.19
C PHE A 428 -61.93 -32.82 5.78
N SER A 429 -62.75 -33.81 5.43
CA SER A 429 -62.80 -34.36 4.08
C SER A 429 -63.66 -33.47 3.19
N MET A 430 -63.05 -32.96 2.11
CA MET A 430 -63.69 -32.11 1.09
C MET A 430 -64.01 -32.83 -0.21
#